data_AF-A0A7X6WLY5-F1
#
_entry.id   AF-A0A7X6WLY5-F1
#
_cell.length_a   1.000
_cell.length_b   1.000
_cell.length_c   1.000
_cell.angle_alpha   90.00
_cell.angle_beta   90.00
_cell.angle_gamma   90.00
#
_symmetry.space_group_name_H-M   'P 1'
#
loop_
_entity.id
_entity.type
_entity.pdbx_description
1 polymer ?
#
loop_
_entity_poly.entity_id
_entity_poly.type
_entity_poly.pdbx_seq_one_letter_code
_entity_poly.pdbx_strand_id
1 'polypeptide(L)'
;MVQILDFVVRNRLGFDVRINSAQATVEDYRRALNEWIDQKKWARLRNPSVINCAGCNRCCQERIPLTIIDIINLKQANESGVEADNTIVGEVQKWGYVWAKGPIVDITLRRLTSGTCIFLDPSTSLCRIYAHRPFVCQTYICCPSSQRAQSLRETIVNKGEDELVRLWLQELIQSGVDIQNSPPVNQGKEVCLSLTDWSVTPFTGTESWSQVKLRDLCPDHLWEALRR
;
A
#
# COMPACT_ATOMS: atom_id res chain seq x y z
N MET A 1 -1.07 8.53 19.79
CA MET A 1 0.30 8.58 19.23
C MET A 1 0.32 9.33 17.92
N VAL A 2 -0.52 8.95 16.96
CA VAL A 2 -0.84 9.73 15.76
C VAL A 2 -2.21 10.39 15.95
N GLN A 3 -2.40 11.57 15.38
CA GLN A 3 -3.67 12.30 15.36
C GLN A 3 -3.99 12.69 13.92
N ILE A 4 -5.24 12.47 13.51
CA ILE A 4 -5.78 12.99 12.25
C ILE A 4 -6.55 14.27 12.52
N LEU A 5 -6.24 15.31 11.75
CA LEU A 5 -6.81 16.64 11.89
C LEU A 5 -7.74 16.92 10.73
N ASP A 6 -8.83 17.65 10.99
CA ASP A 6 -9.71 18.14 9.93
C ASP A 6 -8.94 19.18 9.09
N PHE A 7 -8.94 18.99 7.78
CA PHE A 7 -8.26 19.86 6.82
C PHE A 7 -9.23 20.26 5.73
N VAL A 8 -9.53 21.56 5.62
CA VAL A 8 -10.56 22.06 4.70
C VAL A 8 -9.93 22.77 3.52
N VAL A 9 -10.24 22.29 2.31
CA VAL A 9 -9.82 22.94 1.06
C VAL A 9 -11.05 23.30 0.25
N ARG A 10 -11.26 24.60 -0.02
CA ARG A 10 -12.42 25.10 -0.79
C ARG A 10 -13.76 24.53 -0.28
N ASN A 11 -13.97 24.61 1.04
CA ASN A 11 -15.15 24.08 1.76
C ASN A 11 -15.34 22.55 1.66
N ARG A 12 -14.31 21.80 1.29
CA ARG A 12 -14.33 20.34 1.27
C ARG A 12 -13.48 19.81 2.42
N LEU A 13 -14.13 19.06 3.31
CA LEU A 13 -13.45 18.38 4.41
C LEU A 13 -12.58 17.24 3.87
N GLY A 14 -11.32 17.29 4.25
CA GLY A 14 -10.29 16.30 4.08
C GLY A 14 -9.49 16.17 5.38
N PHE A 15 -8.28 15.64 5.29
CA PHE A 15 -7.48 15.38 6.49
C PHE A 15 -6.03 15.86 6.41
N ASP A 16 -5.48 16.11 7.58
CA ASP A 16 -4.07 16.28 7.83
C ASP A 16 -3.64 15.32 8.96
N VAL A 17 -2.35 15.18 9.20
CA VAL A 17 -1.79 14.26 10.19
C VAL A 17 -0.79 14.97 11.08
N ARG A 18 -0.80 14.61 12.35
CA ARG A 18 0.17 15.05 13.35
C ARG A 18 0.66 13.86 14.19
N ILE A 19 1.96 13.81 14.43
CA ILE A 19 2.62 12.78 15.21
C ILE A 19 3.05 13.36 16.55
N ASN A 20 2.49 12.81 17.63
CA ASN A 20 2.70 13.29 18.99
C ASN A 20 3.72 12.45 19.78
N SER A 21 4.23 11.35 19.22
CA SER A 21 5.16 10.44 19.88
C SER A 21 6.22 9.93 18.93
N ALA A 22 7.49 9.88 19.38
CA ALA A 22 8.58 9.24 18.64
C ALA A 22 8.44 7.72 18.57
N GLN A 23 7.58 7.11 19.39
CA GLN A 23 7.26 5.69 19.33
C GLN A 23 6.05 5.38 18.43
N ALA A 24 5.50 6.39 17.73
CA ALA A 24 4.37 6.17 16.83
C ALA A 24 4.73 5.20 15.70
N THR A 25 3.83 4.25 15.45
CA THR A 25 3.99 3.19 14.45
C THR A 25 3.12 3.43 13.22
N VAL A 26 3.36 2.69 12.14
CA VAL A 26 2.46 2.69 10.97
C VAL A 26 1.05 2.24 11.36
N GLU A 27 0.92 1.30 12.31
CA GLU A 27 -0.37 0.86 12.83
C GLU A 27 -1.13 1.99 13.54
N ASP A 28 -0.44 2.85 14.31
CA ASP A 28 -1.08 4.00 14.93
C ASP A 28 -1.65 4.98 13.92
N TYR A 29 -0.93 5.21 12.82
CA TYR A 29 -1.41 6.03 11.72
C TYR A 29 -2.63 5.40 11.04
N ARG A 30 -2.52 4.11 10.67
CA ARG A 30 -3.59 3.34 10.03
C ARG A 30 -4.87 3.38 10.85
N ARG A 31 -4.77 3.10 12.16
CA ARG A 31 -5.90 3.12 13.09
C ARG A 31 -6.53 4.51 13.22
N ALA A 32 -5.72 5.54 13.47
CA ALA A 32 -6.22 6.91 13.61
C ALA A 32 -6.94 7.40 12.33
N LEU A 33 -6.44 7.03 11.14
CA LEU A 33 -7.08 7.38 9.88
C LEU A 33 -8.38 6.62 9.62
N ASN A 34 -8.42 5.31 9.88
CA ASN A 34 -9.66 4.55 9.76
C ASN A 34 -10.74 5.06 10.75
N GLU A 35 -10.36 5.36 11.99
CA GLU A 35 -11.27 5.98 12.97
C GLU A 35 -11.82 7.33 12.46
N TRP A 36 -10.96 8.17 11.87
CA TRP A 36 -11.41 9.45 11.28
C TRP A 36 -12.33 9.24 10.08
N ILE A 37 -12.03 8.28 9.19
CA ILE A 37 -12.85 7.93 8.02
C ILE A 37 -14.26 7.52 8.43
N ASP A 38 -14.39 6.74 9.50
CA ASP A 38 -15.67 6.20 9.97
C ASP A 38 -16.51 7.25 10.70
N GLN A 39 -15.86 8.20 11.40
CA GLN A 39 -16.56 9.20 12.21
C GLN A 39 -16.94 10.47 11.44
N LYS A 40 -16.24 10.81 10.36
CA LYS A 40 -16.35 12.12 9.70
C LYS A 40 -17.13 12.06 8.40
N LYS A 41 -17.84 13.14 8.10
CA LYS A 41 -18.50 13.36 6.80
C LYS A 41 -17.56 14.14 5.88
N TRP A 42 -16.60 13.43 5.31
CA TRP A 42 -15.58 14.00 4.41
C TRP A 42 -16.04 14.02 2.95
N ALA A 43 -15.38 14.85 2.13
CA ALA A 43 -15.77 15.05 0.73
C ALA A 43 -15.32 13.89 -0.16
N ARG A 44 -16.22 13.31 -0.97
CA ARG A 44 -15.93 12.21 -1.91
C ARG A 44 -15.69 12.74 -3.33
N LEU A 45 -14.47 13.22 -3.58
CA LEU A 45 -14.12 14.00 -4.76
C LEU A 45 -14.35 13.27 -6.10
N ARG A 46 -14.13 11.96 -6.16
CA ARG A 46 -14.24 11.12 -7.37
C ARG A 46 -15.66 10.57 -7.59
N ASN A 47 -16.50 10.61 -6.56
CA ASN A 47 -17.90 10.24 -6.70
C ASN A 47 -18.77 11.04 -5.70
N PRO A 48 -19.05 12.32 -5.99
CA PRO A 48 -19.75 13.20 -5.05
C PRO A 48 -21.19 12.78 -4.75
N SER A 49 -21.79 11.91 -5.57
CA SER A 49 -23.18 11.46 -5.39
C SER A 49 -23.34 10.35 -4.34
N VAL A 50 -22.26 9.69 -3.90
CA VAL A 50 -22.35 8.65 -2.87
C VAL A 50 -22.13 9.21 -1.47
N ILE A 51 -22.89 8.71 -0.51
CA ILE A 51 -22.77 9.07 0.91
C ILE A 51 -21.85 8.13 1.70
N ASN A 52 -21.53 6.95 1.14
CA ASN A 52 -20.70 5.90 1.75
C ASN A 52 -19.68 5.37 0.74
N CYS A 53 -18.56 4.83 1.24
CA CYS A 53 -17.56 4.15 0.42
C CYS A 53 -17.94 2.71 0.06
N ALA A 54 -18.70 2.03 0.94
CA ALA A 54 -19.23 0.70 0.66
C ALA A 54 -20.10 0.73 -0.61
N GLY A 55 -19.81 -0.15 -1.56
CA GLY A 55 -20.48 -0.21 -2.87
C GLY A 55 -19.96 0.78 -3.92
N CYS A 56 -18.95 1.60 -3.60
CA CYS A 56 -18.27 2.47 -4.56
C CYS A 56 -16.98 1.82 -5.06
N ASN A 57 -16.81 1.68 -6.37
CA ASN A 57 -15.66 0.99 -6.97
C ASN A 57 -14.58 1.92 -7.56
N ARG A 58 -14.66 3.24 -7.35
CA ARG A 58 -13.78 4.20 -8.03
C ARG A 58 -12.30 4.00 -7.71
N CYS A 59 -11.95 3.77 -6.44
CA CYS A 59 -10.55 3.51 -6.06
C CYS A 59 -10.09 2.11 -6.47
N CYS A 60 -11.01 1.15 -6.64
CA CYS A 60 -10.69 -0.22 -7.06
C CYS A 60 -10.25 -0.32 -8.53
N GLN A 61 -10.32 0.76 -9.31
CA GLN A 61 -9.85 0.82 -10.70
C GLN A 61 -8.44 1.41 -10.83
N GLU A 62 -7.88 1.90 -9.71
CA GLU A 62 -6.57 2.54 -9.69
C GLU A 62 -5.43 1.53 -9.54
N ARG A 63 -4.21 2.04 -9.68
CA ARG A 63 -3.00 1.36 -9.23
C ARG A 63 -3.04 1.23 -7.71
N ILE A 64 -2.84 0.01 -7.20
CA ILE A 64 -2.75 -0.29 -5.76
C ILE A 64 -1.35 -0.90 -5.51
N PRO A 65 -0.33 -0.08 -5.22
CA PRO A 65 0.99 -0.57 -4.83
C PRO A 65 0.89 -1.49 -3.62
N LEU A 66 1.67 -2.57 -3.63
CA LEU A 66 1.76 -3.52 -2.54
C LEU A 66 3.05 -3.30 -1.75
N THR A 67 2.94 -3.45 -0.44
CA THR A 67 4.08 -3.52 0.47
C THR A 67 4.32 -4.96 0.92
N ILE A 68 5.47 -5.21 1.56
CA ILE A 68 5.75 -6.53 2.13
C ILE A 68 4.70 -6.96 3.17
N ILE A 69 4.21 -6.02 3.99
CA ILE A 69 3.17 -6.31 4.99
C ILE A 69 1.81 -6.58 4.32
N ASP A 70 1.53 -5.99 3.16
CA ASP A 70 0.34 -6.35 2.38
C ASP A 70 0.41 -7.80 1.90
N ILE A 71 1.57 -8.27 1.42
CA ILE A 71 1.75 -9.68 1.04
C ILE A 71 1.50 -10.62 2.23
N ILE A 72 2.04 -10.29 3.41
CA ILE A 72 1.79 -11.06 4.65
C ILE A 72 0.30 -11.09 5.01
N ASN A 73 -0.40 -9.94 4.91
CA ASN A 73 -1.82 -9.86 5.22
C ASN A 73 -2.69 -10.60 4.20
N LEU A 74 -2.30 -10.58 2.91
CA LEU A 74 -3.00 -11.29 1.84
C LEU A 74 -2.89 -12.81 1.98
N LYS A 75 -1.77 -13.34 2.51
CA LYS A 75 -1.67 -14.76 2.89
C LYS A 75 -2.76 -15.19 3.88
N GLN A 76 -3.20 -14.28 4.75
CA GLN A 76 -4.21 -14.52 5.76
C GLN A 76 -5.64 -14.28 5.25
N ALA A 77 -5.80 -13.73 4.04
CA ALA A 77 -7.10 -13.52 3.45
C ALA A 77 -7.65 -14.89 3.00
N ASN A 78 -8.50 -15.50 3.82
CA ASN A 78 -9.15 -16.79 3.58
C ASN A 78 -10.17 -16.70 2.43
N GLU A 79 -9.71 -16.54 1.18
CA GLU A 79 -10.54 -16.84 0.02
C GLU A 79 -10.71 -18.36 -0.09
N SER A 80 -11.96 -18.83 -0.04
CA SER A 80 -12.28 -20.26 -0.11
C SER A 80 -11.65 -20.89 -1.36
N GLY A 81 -10.88 -21.96 -1.16
CA GLY A 81 -10.25 -22.73 -2.24
C GLY A 81 -8.92 -22.17 -2.75
N VAL A 82 -8.33 -21.18 -2.08
CA VAL A 82 -7.03 -20.62 -2.46
C VAL A 82 -5.99 -20.90 -1.38
N GLU A 83 -5.11 -21.87 -1.59
CA GLU A 83 -4.02 -22.18 -0.67
C GLU A 83 -2.97 -21.05 -0.65
N ALA A 84 -2.45 -20.71 0.53
CA ALA A 84 -1.37 -19.74 0.68
C ALA A 84 -0.05 -20.33 0.14
N ASP A 85 0.73 -19.51 -0.55
CA ASP A 85 2.11 -19.82 -0.87
C ASP A 85 3.01 -19.37 0.29
N ASN A 86 3.94 -20.23 0.69
CA ASN A 86 4.84 -19.92 1.79
C ASN A 86 5.97 -18.96 1.36
N THR A 87 6.16 -18.73 0.06
CA THR A 87 7.15 -17.83 -0.52
C THR A 87 6.62 -16.39 -0.71
N ILE A 88 7.51 -15.43 -0.93
CA ILE A 88 7.13 -14.08 -1.36
C ILE A 88 6.89 -14.07 -2.87
N VAL A 89 7.75 -14.77 -3.64
CA VAL A 89 7.61 -14.92 -5.09
C VAL A 89 6.25 -15.49 -5.47
N GLY A 90 5.80 -16.57 -4.83
CA GLY A 90 4.51 -17.19 -5.12
C GLY A 90 3.32 -16.29 -4.81
N GLU A 91 3.34 -15.57 -3.68
CA GLU A 91 2.27 -14.61 -3.38
C GLU A 91 2.27 -13.39 -4.31
N VAL A 92 3.45 -12.90 -4.71
CA VAL A 92 3.56 -11.85 -5.73
C VAL A 92 3.03 -12.35 -7.08
N GLN A 93 3.33 -13.59 -7.46
CA GLN A 93 2.79 -14.18 -8.68
C GLN A 93 1.26 -14.31 -8.62
N LYS A 94 0.74 -14.70 -7.46
CA LYS A 94 -0.69 -14.91 -7.22
C LYS A 94 -1.48 -13.60 -7.19
N TRP A 95 -1.09 -12.68 -6.31
CA TRP A 95 -1.84 -11.46 -6.03
C TRP A 95 -1.28 -10.22 -6.71
N GLY A 96 0.00 -10.23 -7.05
CA GLY A 96 0.69 -9.09 -7.62
C GLY A 96 0.57 -9.01 -9.14
N TYR A 97 0.92 -7.83 -9.65
CA TYR A 97 1.25 -7.54 -11.03
C TYR A 97 2.57 -6.79 -11.02
N VAL A 98 3.60 -7.41 -11.57
CA VAL A 98 4.96 -6.89 -11.58
C VAL A 98 5.20 -6.16 -12.90
N TRP A 99 5.45 -4.86 -12.81
CA TRP A 99 5.90 -4.03 -13.91
C TRP A 99 7.36 -3.63 -13.71
N ALA A 100 8.16 -3.65 -14.76
CA ALA A 100 9.54 -3.21 -14.70
C ALA A 100 9.96 -2.34 -15.89
N LYS A 101 10.80 -1.32 -15.63
CA LYS A 101 11.46 -0.52 -16.66
C LYS A 101 12.88 -0.17 -16.23
N GLY A 102 13.89 -0.69 -16.94
CA GLY A 102 15.26 -0.59 -16.45
C GLY A 102 15.38 -1.27 -15.08
N PRO A 103 15.99 -0.61 -14.07
CA PRO A 103 16.08 -1.11 -12.70
C PRO A 103 14.83 -0.87 -11.85
N ILE A 104 13.87 -0.10 -12.36
CA ILE A 104 12.67 0.28 -11.62
C ILE A 104 11.69 -0.88 -11.66
N VAL A 105 11.26 -1.34 -10.50
CA VAL A 105 10.24 -2.37 -10.31
C VAL A 105 9.07 -1.76 -9.56
N ASP A 106 7.87 -2.15 -9.98
CA ASP A 106 6.60 -1.75 -9.42
C ASP A 106 5.79 -3.04 -9.22
N ILE A 107 5.35 -3.29 -7.97
CA ILE A 107 4.52 -4.45 -7.63
C ILE A 107 3.18 -3.95 -7.13
N THR A 108 2.15 -4.15 -7.93
CA THR A 108 0.78 -3.71 -7.61
C THR A 108 -0.16 -4.88 -7.42
N LEU A 109 -1.29 -4.64 -6.77
CA LEU A 109 -2.34 -5.62 -6.72
C LEU A 109 -2.88 -5.90 -8.12
N ARG A 110 -3.00 -7.19 -8.44
CA ARG A 110 -3.53 -7.69 -9.71
C ARG A 110 -4.93 -7.16 -9.96
N ARG A 111 -5.17 -6.81 -11.22
CA ARG A 111 -6.47 -6.38 -11.73
C ARG A 111 -7.04 -7.45 -12.66
N LEU A 112 -8.35 -7.54 -12.69
CA LEU A 112 -9.10 -8.30 -13.69
C LEU A 112 -8.92 -7.65 -15.07
N THR A 113 -9.29 -8.38 -16.12
CA THR A 113 -9.32 -7.86 -17.50
C THR A 113 -10.21 -6.64 -17.67
N SER A 114 -11.23 -6.49 -16.81
CA SER A 114 -12.08 -5.30 -16.70
C SER A 114 -11.36 -4.05 -16.17
N GLY A 115 -10.11 -4.19 -15.69
CA GLY A 115 -9.35 -3.12 -15.05
C GLY A 115 -9.68 -2.89 -13.58
N THR A 116 -10.60 -3.66 -12.98
CA THR A 116 -10.92 -3.58 -11.55
C THR A 116 -10.02 -4.49 -10.72
N CYS A 117 -9.82 -4.15 -9.44
CA CYS A 117 -9.18 -4.98 -8.43
C CYS A 117 -9.74 -6.42 -8.41
N ILE A 118 -8.86 -7.41 -8.28
CA ILE A 118 -9.21 -8.85 -8.21
C ILE A 118 -10.14 -9.22 -7.05
N PHE A 119 -10.20 -8.38 -6.01
CA PHE A 119 -11.04 -8.60 -4.83
C PHE A 119 -12.36 -7.84 -4.85
N LEU A 120 -12.67 -7.08 -5.91
CA LEU A 120 -13.95 -6.41 -6.05
C LEU A 120 -15.02 -7.43 -6.47
N ASP A 121 -16.06 -7.60 -5.66
CA ASP A 121 -17.25 -8.35 -6.06
C ASP A 121 -18.02 -7.55 -7.14
N PRO A 122 -18.19 -8.07 -8.36
CA PRO A 122 -18.85 -7.36 -9.44
C PRO A 122 -20.35 -7.14 -9.21
N SER A 123 -20.99 -7.96 -8.35
CA SER A 123 -22.42 -7.87 -8.06
C SER A 123 -22.74 -6.83 -6.99
N THR A 124 -21.93 -6.78 -5.94
CA THR A 124 -22.17 -5.89 -4.77
C THR A 124 -21.28 -4.65 -4.77
N SER A 125 -20.21 -4.62 -5.56
CA SER A 125 -19.14 -3.64 -5.48
C SER A 125 -18.48 -3.54 -4.09
N LEU A 126 -18.52 -4.64 -3.32
CA LEU A 126 -17.84 -4.75 -2.04
C LEU A 126 -16.50 -5.47 -2.20
N CYS A 127 -15.55 -5.17 -1.31
CA CYS A 127 -14.26 -5.85 -1.27
C CYS A 127 -14.40 -7.18 -0.52
N ARG A 128 -14.06 -8.30 -1.16
CA ARG A 128 -14.13 -9.64 -0.58
C ARG A 128 -13.15 -9.85 0.58
N ILE A 129 -12.08 -9.07 0.62
CA ILE A 129 -11.02 -9.15 1.65
C ILE A 129 -10.94 -7.87 2.50
N TYR A 130 -12.05 -7.17 2.74
CA TYR A 130 -12.03 -5.83 3.32
C TYR A 130 -11.15 -5.70 4.59
N ALA A 131 -11.17 -6.70 5.49
CA ALA A 131 -10.35 -6.72 6.70
C ALA A 131 -8.83 -6.81 6.44
N HIS A 132 -8.44 -7.42 5.32
CA HIS A 132 -7.05 -7.65 4.89
C HIS A 132 -6.63 -6.73 3.73
N ARG A 133 -7.42 -5.67 3.45
CA ARG A 133 -7.17 -4.78 2.31
C ARG A 133 -5.79 -4.11 2.40
N PRO A 134 -5.08 -3.94 1.27
CA PRO A 134 -3.76 -3.31 1.26
C PRO A 134 -3.73 -1.92 1.90
N PHE A 135 -2.56 -1.49 2.39
CA PHE A 135 -2.36 -0.21 3.06
C PHE A 135 -2.89 0.99 2.27
N VAL A 136 -2.67 1.01 0.95
CA VAL A 136 -3.17 2.08 0.07
C VAL A 136 -4.69 2.12 0.06
N CYS A 137 -5.38 0.98 0.11
CA CYS A 137 -6.84 0.93 0.20
C CYS A 137 -7.40 1.49 1.52
N GLN A 138 -6.57 1.58 2.56
CA GLN A 138 -6.94 2.14 3.87
C GLN A 138 -6.60 3.63 3.99
N THR A 139 -5.65 4.12 3.20
CA THR A 139 -5.04 5.44 3.39
C THR A 139 -5.23 6.39 2.22
N TYR A 140 -5.46 5.88 1.01
CA TYR A 140 -5.76 6.67 -0.18
C TYR A 140 -7.27 6.83 -0.35
N ILE A 141 -7.83 7.67 0.52
CA ILE A 141 -9.26 7.99 0.50
C ILE A 141 -9.57 9.18 -0.39
N CYS A 142 -10.82 9.23 -0.84
CA CYS A 142 -11.29 10.11 -1.89
C CYS A 142 -11.55 11.56 -1.44
N CYS A 143 -10.66 12.16 -0.65
CA CYS A 143 -10.83 13.50 -0.09
C CYS A 143 -9.54 14.34 -0.20
N PRO A 144 -9.60 15.67 0.03
CA PRO A 144 -8.39 16.48 0.14
C PRO A 144 -7.49 15.95 1.26
N SER A 145 -6.18 16.09 1.09
CA SER A 145 -5.23 15.87 2.17
C SER A 145 -4.11 16.91 2.12
N SER A 146 -3.55 17.24 3.27
CA SER A 146 -2.40 18.15 3.32
C SER A 146 -1.20 17.55 2.58
N GLN A 147 -0.24 18.39 2.19
CA GLN A 147 0.99 17.91 1.55
C GLN A 147 1.77 16.94 2.47
N ARG A 148 1.87 17.25 3.78
CA ARG A 148 2.59 16.37 4.72
C ARG A 148 1.90 15.03 4.94
N ALA A 149 0.57 14.98 4.87
CA ALA A 149 -0.19 13.73 4.94
C ALA A 149 0.06 12.86 3.69
N GLN A 150 0.09 13.48 2.51
CA GLN A 150 0.42 12.79 1.26
C GLN A 150 1.85 12.24 1.30
N SER A 151 2.82 13.07 1.71
CA SER A 151 4.23 12.66 1.81
C SER A 151 4.47 11.57 2.84
N LEU A 152 3.73 11.57 3.98
CA LEU A 152 3.79 10.46 4.94
C LEU A 152 3.32 9.15 4.31
N ARG A 153 2.15 9.16 3.65
CA ARG A 153 1.61 7.97 2.98
C ARG A 153 2.57 7.47 1.90
N GLU A 154 3.09 8.36 1.06
CA GLU A 154 4.05 8.03 0.00
C GLU A 154 5.32 7.42 0.57
N THR A 155 5.86 7.98 1.65
CA THR A 155 7.06 7.44 2.31
C THR A 155 6.83 6.01 2.82
N ILE A 156 5.68 5.75 3.47
CA ILE A 156 5.34 4.42 3.98
C ILE A 156 5.18 3.43 2.81
N VAL A 157 4.45 3.80 1.77
CA VAL A 157 4.19 2.95 0.60
C VAL A 157 5.48 2.63 -0.13
N ASN A 158 6.29 3.65 -0.46
CA ASN A 158 7.53 3.45 -1.21
C ASN A 158 8.50 2.58 -0.43
N LYS A 159 8.71 2.82 0.87
CA LYS A 159 9.60 1.99 1.67
C LYS A 159 9.09 0.56 1.89
N GLY A 160 7.78 0.38 1.97
CA GLY A 160 7.18 -0.96 2.04
C GLY A 160 7.26 -1.73 0.72
N GLU A 161 7.12 -1.04 -0.41
CA GLU A 161 7.26 -1.59 -1.77
C GLU A 161 8.74 -1.88 -2.08
N ASP A 162 9.67 -0.99 -1.73
CA ASP A 162 11.12 -1.19 -1.84
C ASP A 162 11.55 -2.51 -1.16
N GLU A 163 11.07 -2.75 0.06
CA GLU A 163 11.36 -3.99 0.79
C GLU A 163 10.75 -5.23 0.12
N LEU A 164 9.52 -5.10 -0.40
CA LEU A 164 8.88 -6.18 -1.13
C LEU A 164 9.70 -6.56 -2.37
N VAL A 165 10.13 -5.57 -3.15
CA VAL A 165 10.97 -5.82 -4.33
C VAL A 165 12.31 -6.44 -3.92
N ARG A 166 12.96 -5.94 -2.87
CA ARG A 166 14.22 -6.47 -2.37
C ARG A 166 14.11 -7.95 -2.02
N LEU A 167 13.08 -8.33 -1.25
CA LEU A 167 12.86 -9.71 -0.83
C LEU A 167 12.43 -10.61 -2.00
N TRP A 168 11.60 -10.10 -2.91
CA TRP A 168 11.21 -10.79 -4.13
C TRP A 168 12.43 -11.12 -5.00
N LEU A 169 13.31 -10.14 -5.28
CA LEU A 169 14.55 -10.36 -6.03
C LEU A 169 15.49 -11.34 -5.32
N GLN A 170 15.62 -11.20 -4.00
CA GLN A 170 16.47 -12.08 -3.20
C GLN A 170 16.01 -13.54 -3.32
N GLU A 171 14.71 -13.81 -3.19
CA GLU A 171 14.16 -15.16 -3.28
C GLU A 171 14.23 -15.73 -4.71
N LEU A 172 14.04 -14.90 -5.74
CA LEU A 172 14.26 -15.31 -7.14
C LEU A 172 15.70 -15.78 -7.39
N ILE A 173 16.68 -15.00 -6.92
CA ILE A 173 18.12 -15.33 -7.05
C ILE A 173 18.42 -16.62 -6.29
N GLN A 174 17.92 -16.76 -5.05
CA GLN A 174 18.11 -17.97 -4.25
C GLN A 174 17.49 -19.21 -4.90
N SER A 175 16.39 -19.04 -5.64
CA SER A 175 15.71 -20.11 -6.38
C SER A 175 16.35 -20.39 -7.74
N GLY A 176 17.46 -19.72 -8.09
CA GLY A 176 18.17 -19.91 -9.36
C GLY A 176 17.45 -19.34 -10.59
N VAL A 177 16.50 -18.41 -10.40
CA VAL A 177 15.82 -17.74 -11.51
C VAL A 177 16.79 -16.79 -12.22
N ASP A 178 16.87 -16.91 -13.54
CA ASP A 178 17.67 -16.01 -14.38
C ASP A 178 16.95 -14.66 -14.57
N ILE A 179 17.11 -13.77 -13.59
CA ILE A 179 16.50 -12.44 -13.60
C ILE A 179 17.07 -11.49 -14.66
N GLN A 180 18.18 -11.85 -15.32
CA GLN A 180 18.79 -11.01 -16.36
C GLN A 180 18.18 -11.32 -17.73
N ASN A 181 18.07 -12.61 -18.07
CA ASN A 181 17.58 -13.03 -19.39
C ASN A 181 16.09 -13.32 -19.42
N SER A 182 15.52 -13.79 -18.31
CA SER A 182 14.11 -14.19 -18.19
C SER A 182 13.47 -13.68 -16.89
N PRO A 183 13.46 -12.36 -16.61
CA PRO A 183 12.86 -11.83 -15.40
C PRO A 183 11.36 -12.16 -15.35
N PRO A 184 10.83 -12.69 -14.22
CA PRO A 184 9.44 -13.08 -14.08
C PRO A 184 8.53 -11.87 -13.83
N VAL A 185 8.54 -10.91 -14.75
CA VAL A 185 7.71 -9.71 -14.72
C VAL A 185 6.47 -9.92 -15.58
N ASN A 186 5.34 -9.32 -15.21
CA ASN A 186 4.13 -9.37 -16.04
C ASN A 186 4.23 -8.43 -17.23
N GLN A 187 4.94 -7.31 -17.08
CA GLN A 187 5.22 -6.37 -18.15
C GLN A 187 6.59 -5.71 -17.94
N GLY A 188 7.40 -5.65 -18.99
CA GLY A 188 8.76 -5.14 -18.92
C GLY A 188 9.14 -4.30 -20.12
N LYS A 189 9.98 -3.30 -19.91
CA LYS A 189 10.72 -2.61 -20.98
C LYS A 189 12.18 -2.44 -20.56
N GLU A 190 13.12 -2.95 -21.36
CA GLU A 190 14.57 -2.79 -21.11
C GLU A 190 14.92 -3.22 -19.66
N VAL A 191 14.39 -4.34 -19.21
CA VAL A 191 14.47 -4.78 -17.81
C VAL A 191 15.92 -5.10 -17.44
N CYS A 192 16.42 -4.50 -16.36
CA CYS A 192 17.77 -4.71 -15.83
C CYS A 192 17.71 -4.69 -14.31
N LEU A 193 17.48 -5.86 -13.71
CA LEU A 193 17.25 -5.98 -12.27
C LEU A 193 18.56 -6.25 -11.53
N SER A 194 18.80 -5.53 -10.44
CA SER A 194 19.89 -5.85 -9.52
C SER A 194 19.41 -5.75 -8.08
N LEU A 195 19.76 -6.73 -7.24
CA LEU A 195 19.49 -6.66 -5.81
C LEU A 195 20.19 -5.45 -5.15
N THR A 196 21.31 -4.98 -5.72
CA THR A 196 22.06 -3.83 -5.20
C THR A 196 21.31 -2.51 -5.29
N ASP A 197 20.30 -2.43 -6.17
CA ASP A 197 19.49 -1.23 -6.34
C ASP A 197 18.47 -1.05 -5.20
N TRP A 198 18.27 -2.10 -4.38
CA TRP A 198 17.25 -2.16 -3.34
C TRP A 198 17.89 -2.37 -1.97
N SER A 199 18.17 -1.28 -1.27
CA SER A 199 18.70 -1.32 0.09
C SER A 199 17.67 -1.83 1.09
N VAL A 200 18.13 -2.39 2.22
CA VAL A 200 17.26 -2.68 3.37
C VAL A 200 16.48 -1.44 3.81
N THR A 201 15.28 -1.67 4.34
CA THR A 201 14.38 -0.61 4.77
C THR A 201 13.95 -0.83 6.23
N PRO A 202 13.27 0.12 6.87
CA PRO A 202 12.67 -0.10 8.19
C PRO A 202 11.61 -1.23 8.23
N PHE A 203 11.22 -1.79 7.09
CA PHE A 203 10.34 -2.96 7.02
C PHE A 203 11.10 -4.30 7.11
N THR A 204 12.43 -4.30 7.01
CA THR A 204 13.22 -5.54 7.06
C THR A 204 12.98 -6.32 8.36
N GLY A 205 12.56 -7.58 8.22
CA GLY A 205 12.27 -8.48 9.34
C GLY A 205 10.98 -8.17 10.09
N THR A 206 10.13 -7.28 9.58
CA THR A 206 8.84 -6.95 10.19
C THR A 206 7.71 -7.81 9.60
N GLU A 207 6.77 -8.19 10.46
CA GLU A 207 5.61 -9.00 10.11
C GLU A 207 4.29 -8.22 10.22
N SER A 208 4.31 -7.04 10.82
CA SER A 208 3.10 -6.25 11.07
C SER A 208 3.37 -4.74 11.16
N TRP A 209 2.33 -3.95 10.88
CA TRP A 209 2.40 -2.49 10.87
C TRP A 209 2.80 -1.87 12.22
N SER A 210 2.63 -2.61 13.33
CA SER A 210 2.97 -2.16 14.68
C SER A 210 4.47 -2.24 14.98
N GLN A 211 5.24 -2.97 14.17
CA GLN A 211 6.69 -3.08 14.33
C GLN A 211 7.45 -1.98 13.59
N VAL A 212 6.79 -1.27 12.67
CA VAL A 212 7.42 -0.23 11.85
C VAL A 212 7.18 1.14 12.48
N LYS A 213 8.23 1.79 12.97
CA LYS A 213 8.14 3.15 13.53
C LYS A 213 8.10 4.19 12.43
N LEU A 214 7.23 5.19 12.58
CA LEU A 214 7.13 6.30 11.62
C LEU A 214 8.41 7.15 11.59
N ARG A 215 9.13 7.24 12.71
CA ARG A 215 10.40 7.98 12.80
C ARG A 215 11.47 7.38 11.88
N ASP A 216 11.52 6.06 11.78
CA ASP A 216 12.56 5.36 11.01
C ASP A 216 12.30 5.46 9.50
N LEU A 217 11.03 5.69 9.12
CA LEU A 217 10.62 5.90 7.72
C LEU A 217 10.82 7.34 7.24
N CYS A 218 10.50 8.32 8.09
CA CYS A 218 10.40 9.71 7.66
C CYS A 218 11.78 10.39 7.61
N PRO A 219 12.15 11.05 6.51
CA PRO A 219 13.29 11.97 6.51
C PRO A 219 13.05 13.12 7.50
N ASP A 220 14.13 13.71 8.03
CA ASP A 220 14.04 14.69 9.13
C ASP A 220 13.10 15.86 8.85
N HIS A 221 13.13 16.41 7.63
CA HIS A 221 12.25 17.51 7.25
C HIS A 221 10.76 17.13 7.31
N LEU A 222 10.41 15.91 6.90
CA LEU A 222 9.04 15.42 6.95
C LEU A 222 8.64 15.13 8.40
N TRP A 223 9.54 14.50 9.16
CA TRP A 223 9.29 14.21 10.58
C TRP A 223 9.01 15.49 11.38
N GLU A 224 9.83 16.53 11.24
CA GLU A 224 9.62 17.80 11.90
C GLU A 224 8.32 18.49 11.45
N ALA A 225 7.98 18.39 10.16
CA ALA A 225 6.71 18.90 9.65
C ALA A 225 5.51 18.15 10.24
N LEU A 226 5.61 16.84 10.50
CA LEU A 226 4.55 16.02 11.08
C LEU A 226 4.35 16.24 12.59
N ARG A 227 5.33 16.82 13.29
CA ARG A 227 5.24 17.07 14.74
C ARG A 227 4.61 18.40 15.14
N ARG A 228 4.40 19.30 14.18
CA ARG A 228 3.76 20.62 14.38
C ARG A 228 2.24 20.47 14.36
#